data_AF-A0A1Z8MNY2-F1
#
_entry.id   AF-A0A1Z8MNY2-F1
#
_cell.length_a   1.000
_cell.length_b   1.000
_cell.length_c   1.000
_cell.angle_alpha   90.00
_cell.angle_beta   90.00
_cell.angle_gamma   90.00
#
_symmetry.space_group_name_H-M   'P 1'
#
loop_
_entity.id
_entity.type
_entity.pdbx_description
1 polymer ?
#
loop_
_entity_poly.entity_id
_entity_poly.type
_entity_poly.pdbx_seq_one_letter_code
_entity_poly.pdbx_strand_id
1 'polypeptide(L)'
;MSKLSEQQRAQLLQMVRDAKQDCLDCDGCFEHLAEFTELELLGQPIPEAMQIVQLHLEQCPCCQAEHSMLIDALQAIDAED
;
A
#
# COMPACT_ATOMS: atom_id res chain seq x y z
N MET A 1 -32.41 5.33 -6.34
CA MET A 1 -31.16 5.71 -5.65
C MET A 1 -31.16 5.07 -4.28
N SER A 2 -30.27 4.10 -4.06
CA SER A 2 -30.15 3.37 -2.81
C SER A 2 -29.65 4.32 -1.72
N LYS A 3 -30.33 4.39 -0.56
CA LYS A 3 -29.85 5.15 0.60
C LYS A 3 -28.76 4.34 1.31
N LEU A 4 -27.67 5.01 1.67
CA LEU A 4 -26.60 4.41 2.48
C LEU A 4 -27.10 4.15 3.90
N SER A 5 -26.78 2.97 4.43
CA SER A 5 -27.02 2.64 5.83
C SER A 5 -26.19 3.53 6.77
N GLU A 6 -26.55 3.58 8.04
CA GLU A 6 -25.80 4.40 9.01
C GLU A 6 -24.34 3.95 9.15
N GLN A 7 -24.11 2.63 9.12
CA GLN A 7 -22.77 2.05 9.11
C GLN A 7 -21.98 2.47 7.88
N GLN A 8 -22.58 2.41 6.69
CA GLN A 8 -21.90 2.81 5.45
C GLN A 8 -21.54 4.30 5.46
N ARG A 9 -22.40 5.16 6.01
CA ARG A 9 -22.09 6.59 6.17
C ARG A 9 -20.94 6.82 7.16
N ALA A 10 -20.95 6.12 8.30
CA ALA A 10 -19.88 6.22 9.28
C ALA A 10 -18.54 5.76 8.70
N GLN A 11 -18.55 4.66 7.94
CA GLN A 11 -17.35 4.13 7.29
C GLN A 11 -16.78 5.10 6.24
N LEU A 12 -17.64 5.70 5.40
CA LEU A 12 -17.20 6.73 4.45
C LEU A 12 -16.62 7.96 5.14
N LEU A 13 -17.25 8.43 6.23
CA LEU A 13 -16.72 9.55 7.01
C LEU A 13 -15.38 9.23 7.66
N GLN A 14 -15.18 7.98 8.08
CA GLN A 14 -13.92 7.52 8.65
C GLN A 14 -12.81 7.52 7.58
N MET A 15 -13.09 6.96 6.39
CA MET A 15 -12.16 6.97 5.26
C MET A 15 -11.71 8.39 4.88
N VAL A 16 -12.64 9.35 4.86
CA VAL A 16 -12.31 10.76 4.54
C VAL A 16 -11.45 11.41 5.64
N ARG A 17 -11.61 11.03 6.91
CA ARG A 17 -10.78 11.55 8.01
C ARG A 17 -9.38 10.96 8.00
N ASP A 18 -9.27 9.69 7.64
CA ASP A 18 -8.01 8.96 7.67
C ASP A 18 -7.17 9.20 6.40
N ALA A 19 -7.81 9.71 5.34
CA ALA A 19 -7.13 10.16 4.14
C ALA A 19 -6.10 11.25 4.50
N LYS A 20 -4.84 10.89 4.33
CA LYS A 20 -3.70 11.78 4.43
C LYS A 20 -3.34 12.26 3.03
N GLN A 21 -2.77 13.46 2.97
CA GLN A 21 -2.28 13.99 1.72
C GLN A 21 -1.01 13.23 1.35
N ASP A 22 -1.21 12.27 0.47
CA ASP A 22 -0.19 11.51 -0.20
C ASP A 22 0.11 12.25 -1.52
N CYS A 23 1.37 12.68 -1.67
CA CYS A 23 1.83 13.40 -2.86
C CYS A 23 2.31 12.44 -3.98
N LEU A 24 2.28 11.14 -3.73
CA LEU A 24 2.68 10.08 -4.64
C LEU A 24 1.42 9.49 -5.30
N ASP A 25 1.45 9.37 -6.62
CA ASP A 25 0.41 8.64 -7.34
C ASP A 25 0.78 7.15 -7.46
N CYS A 26 -0.15 6.34 -7.99
CA CYS A 26 0.08 4.91 -8.15
C CYS A 26 1.30 4.61 -9.03
N ASP A 27 1.53 5.43 -10.07
CA ASP A 27 2.66 5.25 -10.98
C ASP A 27 3.99 5.52 -10.26
N GLY A 28 4.09 6.61 -9.50
CA GLY A 28 5.26 6.91 -8.66
C GLY A 28 5.47 5.87 -7.54
N CYS A 29 4.40 5.31 -6.99
CA CYS A 29 4.50 4.17 -6.07
C CYS A 29 5.12 2.95 -6.76
N PHE A 30 4.68 2.64 -7.98
CA PHE A 30 5.16 1.48 -8.73
C PHE A 30 6.66 1.57 -9.07
N GLU A 31 7.17 2.77 -9.37
CA GLU A 31 8.60 2.99 -9.64
C GLU A 31 9.51 2.60 -8.46
N HIS A 32 9.02 2.75 -7.23
CA HIS A 32 9.78 2.48 -6.01
C HIS A 32 9.37 1.18 -5.29
N LEU A 33 8.36 0.47 -5.81
CA LEU A 33 7.74 -0.67 -5.13
C LEU A 33 8.75 -1.81 -4.92
N ALA A 34 9.57 -2.12 -5.93
CA ALA A 34 10.55 -3.20 -5.84
C ALA A 34 11.63 -2.94 -4.77
N GLU A 35 12.18 -1.72 -4.74
CA GLU A 35 13.20 -1.33 -3.77
C GLU A 35 12.60 -1.28 -2.35
N PHE A 36 11.37 -0.81 -2.21
CA PHE A 36 10.63 -0.87 -0.95
C PHE A 36 10.45 -2.33 -0.46
N THR A 37 10.00 -3.24 -1.33
CA THR A 37 9.78 -4.65 -0.98
C THR A 37 11.08 -5.35 -0.61
N GLU A 38 12.19 -5.05 -1.28
CA GLU A 38 13.51 -5.59 -0.92
C GLU A 38 13.91 -5.21 0.51
N LEU A 39 13.77 -3.92 0.87
CA LEU A 39 14.07 -3.45 2.21
C LEU A 39 13.18 -4.11 3.27
N GLU A 40 11.90 -4.28 2.96
CA GLU A 40 10.94 -4.95 3.85
C GLU A 40 11.32 -6.42 4.08
N LEU A 41 11.61 -7.17 3.01
CA LEU A 41 12.00 -8.58 3.08
C LEU A 41 13.32 -8.79 3.82
N LEU A 42 14.28 -7.87 3.66
CA LEU A 42 15.55 -7.88 4.39
C LEU A 42 15.41 -7.44 5.85
N GLY A 43 14.22 -7.00 6.28
CA GLY A 43 13.98 -6.44 7.61
C GLY A 43 14.77 -5.16 7.89
N GLN A 44 15.15 -4.44 6.85
CA GLN A 44 15.90 -3.19 6.96
C GLN A 44 14.97 -2.03 7.31
N PRO A 45 15.47 -1.00 8.02
CA PRO A 45 14.67 0.18 8.29
C PRO A 45 14.37 0.92 6.98
N ILE A 46 13.08 1.21 6.74
CA ILE A 46 12.65 2.00 5.59
C ILE A 46 13.21 3.44 5.71
N PRO A 47 14.02 3.92 4.74
CA PRO A 47 14.53 5.28 4.75
C PRO A 47 13.41 6.32 4.74
N GLU A 48 13.67 7.51 5.29
CA GLU A 48 12.70 8.62 5.32
C GLU A 48 12.18 8.96 3.91
N ALA A 49 13.04 8.89 2.89
CA ALA A 49 12.67 9.10 1.49
C ALA A 49 11.64 8.09 0.95
N MET A 50 11.51 6.91 1.56
CA MET A 50 10.60 5.84 1.15
C MET A 50 9.35 5.72 2.01
N GLN A 51 9.25 6.47 3.11
CA GLN A 51 8.05 6.47 3.95
C GLN A 51 6.81 6.93 3.18
N ILE A 52 6.97 7.71 2.11
CA ILE A 52 5.86 8.12 1.24
C ILE A 52 5.26 6.93 0.48
N VAL A 53 6.07 5.94 0.09
CA VAL A 53 5.61 4.70 -0.55
C VAL A 53 4.79 3.88 0.44
N GLN A 54 5.29 3.72 1.66
CA GLN A 54 4.55 3.06 2.74
C GLN A 54 3.19 3.74 2.99
N LEU A 55 3.18 5.07 3.05
CA LEU A 55 1.95 5.84 3.23
C LEU A 55 0.96 5.64 2.06
N HIS A 56 1.44 5.54 0.82
CA HIS A 56 0.59 5.27 -0.34
C HIS A 56 -0.02 3.86 -0.24
N LEU A 57 0.78 2.84 0.10
CA LEU A 57 0.32 1.46 0.26
C LEU A 57 -0.74 1.30 1.36
N GLU A 58 -0.65 2.08 2.44
CA GLU A 58 -1.65 2.10 3.51
C GLU A 58 -2.99 2.73 3.08
N GLN A 59 -2.97 3.60 2.06
CA GLN A 59 -4.14 4.36 1.62
C GLN A 59 -4.75 3.89 0.31
N CYS A 60 -3.96 3.25 -0.56
CA CYS A 60 -4.35 2.79 -1.89
C CYS A 60 -4.52 1.26 -1.91
N PRO A 61 -5.76 0.75 -1.92
CA PRO A 61 -6.01 -0.69 -1.95
C PRO A 61 -5.43 -1.40 -3.18
N CYS A 62 -5.32 -0.69 -4.31
CA CYS A 62 -4.76 -1.23 -5.54
C CYS A 62 -3.27 -1.53 -5.36
N CYS A 63 -2.49 -0.54 -4.92
CA CYS A 63 -1.05 -0.70 -4.72
C CYS A 63 -0.74 -1.67 -3.57
N GLN A 64 -1.58 -1.73 -2.52
CA GLN A 64 -1.47 -2.75 -1.47
C GLN A 64 -1.62 -4.17 -2.04
N ALA A 65 -2.59 -4.38 -2.93
CA ALA A 65 -2.81 -5.67 -3.55
C ALA A 65 -1.63 -6.07 -4.45
N GLU A 66 -1.12 -5.14 -5.26
CA GLU A 66 0.06 -5.35 -6.09
C GLU A 66 1.31 -5.67 -5.26
N HIS A 67 1.51 -4.97 -4.15
CA HIS A 67 2.60 -5.24 -3.21
C HIS A 67 2.52 -6.66 -2.62
N SER A 68 1.33 -7.06 -2.16
CA SER A 68 1.10 -8.40 -1.61
C SER A 68 1.38 -9.48 -2.66
N MET A 69 0.93 -9.26 -3.91
CA MET A 69 1.20 -10.19 -5.02
C MET A 69 2.70 -10.30 -5.34
N LEU A 70 3.44 -9.19 -5.25
CA LEU A 70 4.88 -9.19 -5.46
C LEU A 70 5.58 -10.01 -4.36
N ILE A 71 5.21 -9.83 -3.09
CA ILE A 71 5.76 -10.61 -1.97
C ILE A 71 5.48 -12.10 -2.17
N ASP A 72 4.23 -12.47 -2.46
CA ASP A 72 3.84 -13.86 -2.68
C ASP A 72 4.66 -14.50 -3.81
N ALA A 73 4.88 -13.78 -4.91
CA ALA A 73 5.68 -14.24 -6.04
C ALA A 73 7.16 -14.43 -5.66
N LEU A 74 7.76 -13.49 -4.93
CA LEU A 74 9.15 -13.57 -4.48
C LEU A 74 9.35 -14.75 -3.52
N GLN A 75 8.44 -14.94 -2.56
CA GLN A 75 8.49 -16.08 -1.63
C GLN A 75 8.31 -17.42 -2.33
N ALA A 76 7.48 -17.48 -3.38
CA ALA A 76 7.34 -18.69 -4.18
C ALA A 76 8.63 -19.05 -4.91
N ILE A 77 9.35 -18.06 -5.44
CA ILE A 77 10.66 -18.27 -6.09
C ILE A 77 11.69 -18.78 -5.07
N ASP A 78 11.80 -18.12 -3.91
CA ASP A 78 12.75 -18.52 -2.85
C ASP A 78 12.48 -19.93 -2.29
N ALA A 79 11.24 -20.43 -2.37
CA ALA A 79 10.86 -21.76 -1.88
C ALA A 79 11.14 -22.89 -2.90
N GLU A 80 11.39 -22.55 -4.17
CA GLU A 80 11.72 -23.51 -5.23
C GLU A 80 13.24 -23.80 -5.35
N ASP A 81 14.07 -22.99 -4.70
CA ASP A 81 15.54 -23.15 -4.57
C ASP A 81 15.95 -23.98 -3.33
#